data_AF-A0A4Y7WMM6-F1
#
_entry.id   AF-A0A4Y7WMM6-F1
#
_cell.length_a   1.000
_cell.length_b   1.000
_cell.length_c   1.000
_cell.angle_alpha   90.00
_cell.angle_beta   90.00
_cell.angle_gamma   90.00
#
_symmetry.space_group_name_H-M   'P 1'
#
loop_
_entity.id
_entity.type
_entity.pdbx_description
1 polymer ?
#
loop_
_entity_poly.entity_id
_entity_poly.type
_entity_poly.pdbx_seq_one_letter_code
_entity_poly.pdbx_strand_id
1 'polypeptide(L)'
;MKKLITSVALSPIIIGLCFIVSNDEASAARYSNQDVTAYVASSGSKTYHGSTPRQYSTAAVHPNTCGVPRSGTIFPYGTHIYTTTNLTMVSGVTKRSFYVEDMGDVNCNRGLTRQWFDIYFGVDNNTNKSNATKFGKKRVNYDTTAPPPQLLKKEETE
;
A
#
# COMPACT_ATOMS: atom_id res chain seq x y z
N MET A 1 53.73 20.53 59.21
CA MET A 1 52.81 20.77 58.07
C MET A 1 52.78 19.52 57.22
N LYS A 2 51.58 18.95 57.02
CA LYS A 2 51.33 17.70 56.30
C LYS A 2 51.27 17.96 54.79
N LYS A 3 51.84 17.06 53.97
CA LYS A 3 51.42 16.92 52.56
C LYS A 3 51.22 15.44 52.25
N LEU A 4 49.96 15.07 52.12
CA LEU A 4 49.49 13.77 51.63
C LEU A 4 49.28 13.94 50.11
N ILE A 5 49.95 13.12 49.30
CA ILE A 5 49.81 13.15 47.84
C ILE A 5 48.74 12.12 47.48
N THR A 6 47.56 12.60 47.07
CA THR A 6 46.47 11.74 46.59
C THR A 6 46.61 11.61 45.07
N SER A 7 46.99 10.42 44.61
CA SER A 7 47.01 10.07 43.18
C SER A 7 45.60 9.65 42.74
N VAL A 8 45.05 10.29 41.72
CA VAL A 8 43.76 9.93 41.13
C VAL A 8 44.02 9.28 39.78
N ALA A 9 43.72 7.99 39.67
CA ALA A 9 43.75 7.25 38.41
C ALA A 9 42.47 7.55 37.61
N LEU A 10 42.61 8.03 36.37
CA LEU A 10 41.51 8.14 35.41
C LEU A 10 41.35 6.81 34.66
N SER A 11 40.19 6.18 34.77
CA SER A 11 39.75 5.09 33.88
C SER A 11 38.97 5.66 32.69
N PRO A 12 39.21 5.18 31.45
CA PRO A 12 38.42 5.60 30.29
C PRO A 12 37.05 4.89 30.29
N ILE A 13 35.98 5.70 30.32
CA ILE A 13 34.60 5.24 30.12
C ILE A 13 34.41 5.01 28.62
N ILE A 14 34.38 3.74 28.20
CA ILE A 14 33.96 3.37 26.85
C ILE A 14 32.44 3.48 26.79
N ILE A 15 31.94 4.59 26.22
CA ILE A 15 30.52 4.75 25.91
C ILE A 15 30.24 3.90 24.67
N GLY A 16 29.78 2.67 24.90
CA GLY A 16 29.25 1.81 23.85
C GLY A 16 27.98 2.42 23.27
N LEU A 17 28.07 2.95 22.06
CA LEU A 17 26.94 3.43 21.28
C LEU A 17 26.09 2.21 20.88
N CYS A 18 25.10 1.90 21.70
CA CYS A 18 24.16 0.82 21.45
C CYS A 18 23.21 1.29 20.32
N PHE A 19 23.51 0.90 19.09
CA PHE A 19 22.57 1.07 17.97
C PHE A 19 21.38 0.15 18.21
N ILE A 20 20.28 0.72 18.70
CA ILE A 20 18.99 0.04 18.71
C ILE A 20 18.54 -0.02 17.24
N VAL A 21 18.71 -1.20 16.63
CA VAL A 21 18.10 -1.50 15.34
C VAL A 21 16.61 -1.73 15.61
N SER A 22 15.80 -0.70 15.45
CA SER A 22 14.35 -0.83 15.48
C SER A 22 13.92 -1.57 14.21
N ASN A 23 13.49 -2.82 14.35
CA ASN A 23 12.75 -3.49 13.28
C ASN A 23 11.36 -2.83 13.24
N ASP A 24 11.13 -1.96 12.24
CA ASP A 24 9.78 -1.50 11.90
C ASP A 24 9.00 -2.69 11.36
N GLU A 25 8.38 -3.45 12.28
CA GLU A 25 7.31 -4.38 11.92
C GLU A 25 6.24 -3.56 11.20
N ALA A 26 6.01 -3.88 9.92
CA ALA A 26 5.04 -3.18 9.07
C ALA A 26 3.67 -3.18 9.76
N SER A 27 3.28 -2.05 10.34
CA SER A 27 2.02 -1.92 11.08
C SER A 27 0.84 -2.25 10.17
N ALA A 28 0.09 -3.27 10.53
CA ALA A 28 -1.14 -3.65 9.85
C ALA A 28 -2.29 -2.76 10.33
N ALA A 29 -2.83 -1.89 9.46
CA ALA A 29 -4.05 -1.13 9.77
C ALA A 29 -5.29 -1.90 9.33
N ARG A 30 -6.33 -1.93 10.17
CA ARG A 30 -7.59 -2.63 9.89
C ARG A 30 -8.70 -1.67 9.53
N TYR A 31 -9.42 -1.97 8.46
CA TYR A 31 -10.56 -1.18 7.98
C TYR A 31 -11.81 -2.07 7.87
N SER A 32 -12.92 -1.56 8.39
CA SER A 32 -14.20 -2.28 8.40
C SER A 32 -15.23 -1.63 7.49
N ASN A 33 -16.08 -2.44 6.87
CA ASN A 33 -17.24 -2.01 6.08
C ASN A 33 -16.90 -0.99 4.98
N GLN A 34 -15.77 -1.21 4.29
CA GLN A 34 -15.32 -0.38 3.18
C GLN A 34 -15.91 -0.87 1.86
N ASP A 35 -16.22 0.08 0.97
CA ASP A 35 -16.64 -0.22 -0.40
C ASP A 35 -15.46 -0.82 -1.20
N VAL A 36 -15.76 -1.80 -2.03
CA VAL A 36 -14.86 -2.30 -3.08
C VAL A 36 -15.63 -2.39 -4.39
N THR A 37 -15.00 -1.98 -5.50
CA THR A 37 -15.58 -2.05 -6.84
C THR A 37 -14.60 -2.68 -7.84
N ALA A 38 -14.95 -2.64 -9.13
CA ALA A 38 -14.09 -3.09 -10.22
C ALA A 38 -14.01 -2.03 -11.35
N TYR A 39 -12.85 -1.93 -11.98
CA TYR A 39 -12.62 -1.08 -13.15
C TYR A 39 -11.89 -1.81 -14.29
N VAL A 40 -11.95 -1.24 -15.48
CA VAL A 40 -11.16 -1.64 -16.65
C VAL A 40 -10.38 -0.42 -17.15
N ALA A 41 -9.34 -0.66 -17.95
CA ALA A 41 -8.53 0.40 -18.54
C ALA A 41 -8.15 0.05 -19.98
N SER A 42 -7.93 1.07 -20.82
CA SER A 42 -7.45 0.88 -22.19
C SER A 42 -6.13 0.10 -22.22
N SER A 43 -5.90 -0.68 -23.28
CA SER A 43 -4.64 -1.40 -23.46
C SER A 43 -3.44 -0.46 -23.42
N GLY A 44 -2.37 -0.86 -22.73
CA GLY A 44 -1.16 -0.05 -22.58
C GLY A 44 -1.22 1.07 -21.54
N SER A 45 -2.38 1.32 -20.91
CA SER A 45 -2.49 2.32 -19.84
C SER A 45 -1.58 1.98 -18.66
N LYS A 46 -0.95 3.02 -18.10
CA LYS A 46 -0.18 2.94 -16.87
C LYS A 46 -1.03 3.36 -15.69
N THR A 47 -0.75 2.78 -14.54
CA THR A 47 -1.33 3.22 -13.27
C THR A 47 -0.83 4.61 -12.90
N TYR A 48 -1.45 5.25 -11.90
CA TYR A 48 -0.96 6.49 -11.30
C TYR A 48 0.54 6.43 -10.92
N HIS A 49 1.01 5.28 -10.43
CA HIS A 49 2.43 5.08 -10.07
C HIS A 49 3.31 4.60 -11.24
N GLY A 50 2.79 4.59 -12.47
CA GLY A 50 3.56 4.28 -13.69
C GLY A 50 3.77 2.79 -13.97
N SER A 51 3.21 1.89 -13.14
CA SER A 51 3.29 0.45 -13.35
C SER A 51 2.28 -0.02 -14.41
N THR A 52 2.53 -1.20 -15.00
CA THR A 52 1.50 -1.89 -15.80
C THR A 52 0.55 -2.62 -14.85
N PRO A 53 -0.77 -2.34 -14.89
CA PRO A 53 -1.72 -2.97 -13.96
C PRO A 53 -1.86 -4.47 -14.24
N ARG A 54 -2.02 -5.26 -13.18
CA ARG A 54 -2.17 -6.72 -13.20
C ARG A 54 -3.61 -7.10 -12.86
N GLN A 55 -4.25 -7.83 -13.78
CA GLN A 55 -5.64 -8.24 -13.63
C GLN A 55 -5.89 -8.95 -12.29
N TYR A 56 -6.94 -8.54 -11.60
CA TYR A 56 -7.38 -9.02 -10.28
C TYR A 56 -6.36 -8.87 -9.15
N SER A 57 -5.34 -8.02 -9.32
CA SER A 57 -4.29 -7.82 -8.32
C SER A 57 -4.01 -6.34 -8.06
N THR A 58 -4.02 -5.50 -9.10
CA THR A 58 -3.86 -4.05 -8.95
C THR A 58 -5.12 -3.44 -8.35
N ALA A 59 -4.92 -2.57 -7.35
CA ALA A 59 -5.94 -1.75 -6.73
C ALA A 59 -5.70 -0.27 -7.04
N ALA A 60 -6.77 0.41 -7.46
CA ALA A 60 -6.87 1.85 -7.42
C ALA A 60 -7.50 2.29 -6.10
N VAL A 61 -7.01 3.38 -5.52
CA VAL A 61 -7.58 3.94 -4.29
C VAL A 61 -7.82 5.44 -4.45
N HIS A 62 -8.53 6.06 -3.51
CA HIS A 62 -8.67 7.51 -3.53
C HIS A 62 -7.33 8.24 -3.40
N PRO A 63 -7.25 9.51 -3.85
CA PRO A 63 -6.12 10.36 -3.52
C PRO A 63 -6.04 10.62 -2.02
N ASN A 64 -4.84 10.98 -1.55
CA ASN A 64 -4.61 11.40 -0.17
C ASN A 64 -5.42 12.67 0.18
N THR A 65 -5.59 13.57 -0.80
CA THR A 65 -6.49 14.72 -0.72
C THR A 65 -7.46 14.70 -1.89
N CYS A 66 -8.76 14.59 -1.61
CA CYS A 66 -9.82 14.61 -2.62
C CYS A 66 -9.78 15.92 -3.43
N GLY A 67 -9.92 15.80 -4.75
CA GLY A 67 -9.79 16.91 -5.70
C GLY A 67 -8.35 17.31 -6.05
N VAL A 68 -7.34 16.69 -5.44
CA VAL A 68 -5.92 17.00 -5.68
C VAL A 68 -5.19 15.76 -6.23
N PRO A 69 -5.15 15.56 -7.56
CA PRO A 69 -4.53 14.38 -8.18
C PRO A 69 -3.05 14.17 -7.82
N ARG A 70 -2.33 15.26 -7.51
CA ARG A 70 -0.89 15.22 -7.19
C ARG A 70 -0.61 14.92 -5.71
N SER A 71 -1.64 14.73 -4.88
CA SER A 71 -1.47 14.48 -3.44
C SER A 71 -0.94 13.08 -3.11
N GLY A 72 -0.74 12.23 -4.13
CA GLY A 72 -0.52 10.80 -3.92
C GLY A 72 -1.82 10.09 -3.57
N THR A 73 -1.72 8.80 -3.28
CA THR A 73 -2.83 7.92 -2.92
C THR A 73 -3.01 7.86 -1.39
N ILE A 74 -4.24 7.60 -0.92
CA ILE A 74 -4.54 7.49 0.52
C ILE A 74 -3.74 6.36 1.20
N PHE A 75 -3.39 5.33 0.44
CA PHE A 75 -2.43 4.30 0.82
C PHE A 75 -1.19 4.45 -0.06
N PRO A 76 0.03 4.42 0.49
CA PRO A 76 1.25 4.52 -0.31
C PRO A 76 1.35 3.43 -1.39
N TYR A 77 2.09 3.73 -2.46
CA TYR A 77 2.42 2.75 -3.50
C TYR A 77 2.97 1.45 -2.92
N GLY A 78 2.45 0.31 -3.37
CA GLY A 78 2.87 -1.02 -2.94
C GLY A 78 2.19 -1.50 -1.66
N THR A 79 1.33 -0.69 -1.03
CA THR A 79 0.53 -1.13 0.14
C THR A 79 -0.23 -2.41 -0.24
N HIS A 80 -0.11 -3.43 0.60
CA HIS A 80 -0.79 -4.70 0.40
C HIS A 80 -2.13 -4.67 1.13
N ILE A 81 -3.23 -4.72 0.37
CA ILE A 81 -4.59 -4.84 0.89
C ILE A 81 -4.95 -6.32 0.97
N TYR A 82 -5.36 -6.76 2.15
CA TYR A 82 -5.74 -8.13 2.42
C TYR A 82 -7.18 -8.22 2.97
N THR A 83 -8.14 -8.68 2.16
CA THR A 83 -9.53 -8.79 2.59
C THR A 83 -9.73 -9.96 3.54
N THR A 84 -10.57 -9.77 4.57
CA THR A 84 -10.87 -10.83 5.56
C THR A 84 -11.63 -12.00 4.95
N THR A 85 -12.35 -11.77 3.86
CA THR A 85 -13.07 -12.78 3.08
C THR A 85 -12.58 -12.79 1.64
N ASN A 86 -12.68 -13.94 0.97
CA ASN A 86 -12.35 -14.04 -0.44
C ASN A 86 -13.38 -13.27 -1.29
N LEU A 87 -12.87 -12.49 -2.25
CA LEU A 87 -13.66 -11.89 -3.31
C LEU A 87 -13.66 -12.82 -4.52
N THR A 88 -14.83 -13.36 -4.85
CA THR A 88 -15.05 -14.11 -6.07
C THR A 88 -15.26 -13.15 -7.24
N MET A 89 -14.36 -13.22 -8.22
CA MET A 89 -14.47 -12.56 -9.52
C MET A 89 -15.50 -13.29 -10.38
N VAL A 90 -16.09 -12.60 -11.35
CA VAL A 90 -17.12 -13.18 -12.23
C VAL A 90 -16.57 -14.35 -13.07
N SER A 91 -15.27 -14.38 -13.31
CA SER A 91 -14.56 -15.51 -13.94
C SER A 91 -14.44 -16.76 -13.07
N GLY A 92 -14.91 -16.72 -11.81
CA GLY A 92 -14.75 -17.80 -10.83
C GLY A 92 -13.44 -17.76 -10.05
N VAL A 93 -12.48 -16.92 -10.46
CA VAL A 93 -11.23 -16.69 -9.73
C VAL A 93 -11.53 -16.06 -8.38
N THR A 94 -10.93 -16.57 -7.31
CA THR A 94 -11.02 -15.96 -5.98
C THR A 94 -9.72 -15.23 -5.65
N LYS A 95 -9.84 -14.04 -5.05
CA LYS A 95 -8.71 -13.25 -4.58
C LYS A 95 -9.02 -12.66 -3.22
N ARG A 96 -7.97 -12.45 -2.43
CA ARG A 96 -8.04 -11.75 -1.14
C ARG A 96 -6.92 -10.74 -0.97
N SER A 97 -6.09 -10.55 -1.99
CA SER A 97 -4.81 -9.84 -1.90
C SER A 97 -4.67 -8.91 -3.09
N PHE A 98 -4.46 -7.63 -2.81
CA PHE A 98 -4.40 -6.58 -3.81
C PHE A 98 -3.29 -5.59 -3.49
N TYR A 99 -2.68 -4.99 -4.50
CA TYR A 99 -1.58 -4.04 -4.33
C TYR A 99 -2.01 -2.66 -4.81
N VAL A 100 -1.79 -1.66 -3.97
CA VAL A 100 -2.06 -0.27 -4.31
C VAL A 100 -1.01 0.20 -5.31
N GLU A 101 -1.42 0.36 -6.56
CA GLU A 101 -0.55 0.83 -7.63
C GLU A 101 -1.18 1.99 -8.40
N ASP A 102 -2.47 2.25 -8.22
CA ASP A 102 -3.24 3.16 -9.03
C ASP A 102 -4.08 4.14 -8.19
N MET A 103 -4.59 5.19 -8.84
CA MET A 103 -5.49 6.17 -8.24
C MET A 103 -6.80 6.22 -9.02
N GLY A 104 -7.90 6.20 -8.28
CA GLY A 104 -9.25 6.32 -8.83
C GLY A 104 -10.08 7.30 -8.02
N ASP A 105 -11.25 7.64 -8.54
CA ASP A 105 -12.21 8.56 -7.90
C ASP A 105 -11.55 9.79 -7.26
N VAL A 106 -10.82 10.54 -8.08
CA VAL A 106 -9.99 11.68 -7.66
C VAL A 106 -10.79 12.71 -6.86
N ASN A 107 -12.06 12.93 -7.21
CA ASN A 107 -12.91 13.92 -6.54
C ASN A 107 -13.65 13.35 -5.31
N CYS A 108 -13.53 12.04 -5.03
CA CYS A 108 -14.22 11.35 -3.94
C CYS A 108 -15.73 11.59 -3.90
N ASN A 109 -16.37 11.72 -5.07
CA ASN A 109 -17.76 12.16 -5.19
C ASN A 109 -18.73 11.05 -5.67
N ARG A 110 -18.24 9.80 -5.76
CA ARG A 110 -19.06 8.64 -6.13
C ARG A 110 -19.86 8.04 -4.96
N GLY A 111 -19.81 8.65 -3.77
CA GLY A 111 -20.48 8.13 -2.57
C GLY A 111 -19.87 6.81 -2.06
N LEU A 112 -18.56 6.66 -2.22
CA LEU A 112 -17.76 5.52 -1.76
C LEU A 112 -17.13 5.86 -0.40
N THR A 113 -16.89 4.85 0.44
CA THR A 113 -16.16 5.03 1.70
C THR A 113 -14.76 5.57 1.47
N ARG A 114 -14.22 6.34 2.42
CA ARG A 114 -12.90 6.99 2.28
C ARG A 114 -11.75 6.02 2.04
N GLN A 115 -11.80 4.82 2.59
CA GLN A 115 -10.82 3.75 2.38
C GLN A 115 -11.35 2.71 1.36
N TRP A 116 -12.04 3.16 0.33
CA TRP A 116 -12.43 2.33 -0.82
C TRP A 116 -11.22 1.91 -1.67
N PHE A 117 -11.37 0.78 -2.37
CA PHE A 117 -10.46 0.41 -3.45
C PHE A 117 -11.20 -0.20 -4.66
N ASP A 118 -10.66 0.03 -5.86
CA ASP A 118 -11.13 -0.49 -7.15
C ASP A 118 -10.20 -1.58 -7.65
N ILE A 119 -10.73 -2.74 -8.01
CA ILE A 119 -9.91 -3.85 -8.52
C ILE A 119 -9.82 -3.77 -10.04
N TYR A 120 -8.60 -3.86 -10.57
CA TYR A 120 -8.39 -3.89 -12.03
C TYR A 120 -8.88 -5.22 -12.63
N PHE A 121 -9.87 -5.17 -13.50
CA PHE A 121 -10.49 -6.32 -14.15
C PHE A 121 -9.92 -6.64 -15.53
N GLY A 122 -8.91 -5.89 -15.97
CA GLY A 122 -8.21 -6.12 -17.23
C GLY A 122 -8.47 -5.03 -18.27
N VAL A 123 -7.98 -5.29 -19.48
CA VAL A 123 -8.12 -4.38 -20.63
C VAL A 123 -9.59 -4.14 -20.94
N ASP A 124 -9.96 -2.89 -21.28
CA ASP A 124 -11.33 -2.52 -21.66
C ASP A 124 -11.75 -3.26 -22.93
N ASN A 125 -12.62 -4.24 -22.73
CA ASN A 125 -13.31 -5.02 -23.74
C ASN A 125 -14.67 -5.47 -23.18
N ASN A 126 -15.55 -5.97 -24.04
CA ASN A 126 -16.91 -6.36 -23.66
C ASN A 126 -16.96 -7.34 -22.48
N THR A 127 -16.06 -8.32 -22.45
CA THR A 127 -16.01 -9.35 -21.39
C THR A 127 -15.60 -8.74 -20.05
N ASN A 128 -14.48 -8.00 -20.00
CA ASN A 128 -13.97 -7.42 -18.76
C ASN A 128 -14.90 -6.33 -18.22
N LYS A 129 -15.47 -5.50 -19.11
CA LYS A 129 -16.44 -4.48 -18.74
C LYS A 129 -17.73 -5.11 -18.18
N SER A 130 -18.24 -6.17 -18.82
CA SER A 130 -19.37 -6.94 -18.29
C SER A 130 -19.07 -7.56 -16.93
N ASN A 131 -17.87 -8.13 -16.76
CA ASN A 131 -17.43 -8.71 -15.50
C ASN A 131 -17.28 -7.67 -14.39
N ALA A 132 -16.72 -6.48 -14.68
CA ALA A 132 -16.58 -5.40 -13.72
C ALA A 132 -17.95 -4.88 -13.27
N THR A 133 -18.88 -4.67 -14.21
CA THR A 133 -20.26 -4.28 -13.92
C THR A 133 -20.98 -5.33 -13.06
N LYS A 134 -20.86 -6.61 -13.40
CA LYS A 134 -21.47 -7.72 -12.64
C LYS A 134 -20.86 -7.91 -11.26
N PHE A 135 -19.56 -7.62 -11.08
CA PHE A 135 -18.93 -7.62 -9.77
C PHE A 135 -19.58 -6.58 -8.84
N GLY A 136 -19.93 -5.42 -9.39
CA GLY A 136 -20.68 -4.38 -8.71
C GLY A 136 -19.92 -3.75 -7.53
N LYS A 137 -20.68 -3.20 -6.58
CA LYS A 137 -20.15 -2.64 -5.34
C LYS A 137 -20.37 -3.64 -4.20
N LYS A 138 -19.33 -3.97 -3.45
CA LYS A 138 -19.39 -4.85 -2.28
C LYS A 138 -18.88 -4.14 -1.04
N ARG A 139 -19.23 -4.66 0.15
CA ARG A 139 -18.67 -4.23 1.43
C ARG A 139 -17.73 -5.29 1.97
N VAL A 140 -16.52 -4.89 2.36
CA VAL A 140 -15.49 -5.77 2.90
C VAL A 140 -14.83 -5.18 4.13
N ASN A 141 -14.31 -6.07 4.97
CA ASN A 141 -13.29 -5.72 5.94
C ASN A 141 -11.93 -6.15 5.37
N TYR A 142 -10.88 -5.40 5.66
CA TYR A 142 -9.53 -5.75 5.22
C TYR A 142 -8.47 -5.16 6.14
N ASP A 143 -7.28 -5.73 6.05
CA ASP A 143 -6.07 -5.24 6.69
C ASP A 143 -5.12 -4.70 5.61
N THR A 144 -4.31 -3.69 5.93
CA THR A 144 -3.25 -3.18 5.05
C THR A 144 -1.91 -3.30 5.73
N THR A 145 -0.90 -3.82 5.03
CA THR A 145 0.49 -3.70 5.47
C THR A 145 1.24 -2.75 4.55
N ALA A 146 2.24 -2.06 5.12
CA ALA A 146 3.19 -1.31 4.33
C ALA A 146 3.80 -2.19 3.23
N PRO A 147 4.26 -1.60 2.10
CA PRO A 147 5.05 -2.35 1.14
C PRO A 147 6.23 -2.99 1.89
N PRO A 148 6.65 -4.22 1.54
CA PRO A 148 7.92 -4.71 2.04
C PRO A 148 8.99 -3.65 1.73
N PRO A 149 9.93 -3.36 2.66
CA PRO A 149 11.03 -2.46 2.38
C PRO A 149 11.61 -2.86 1.04
N GLN A 150 11.58 -1.95 0.06
CA GLN A 150 12.27 -2.22 -1.18
C GLN A 150 13.73 -2.36 -0.79
N LEU A 151 14.25 -3.60 -0.82
CA LEU A 151 15.68 -3.82 -0.76
C LEU A 151 16.24 -2.96 -1.87
N LEU A 152 16.88 -1.85 -1.50
CA LEU A 152 17.65 -1.02 -2.40
C LEU A 152 18.55 -1.98 -3.16
N LYS A 153 18.16 -2.30 -4.40
CA LYS A 153 19.12 -2.78 -5.39
C LYS A 153 20.04 -1.59 -5.52
N LYS A 154 21.17 -1.63 -4.80
CA LYS A 154 22.31 -0.80 -5.12
C LYS A 154 22.56 -1.08 -6.60
N GLU A 155 22.20 -0.13 -7.45
CA GLU A 155 22.71 -0.12 -8.80
C GLU A 155 24.22 0.02 -8.63
N GLU A 156 24.93 -1.11 -8.75
CA GLU A 156 26.34 -1.10 -9.07
C GLU A 156 26.42 -0.53 -10.50
N THR A 157 26.57 0.79 -10.58
CA THR A 157 27.17 1.43 -11.74
C THR A 157 28.59 0.91 -11.87
N GLU A 158 28.80 0.06 -12.87
CA GLU A 158 30.10 -0.22 -13.50
C GLU A 158 30.34 0.78 -14.64
#